data_AF-A0A812RJK9-F1
#
_entry.id   AF-A0A812RJK9-F1
#
_cell.length_a   1.000
_cell.length_b   1.000
_cell.length_c   1.000
_cell.angle_alpha   90.00
_cell.angle_beta   90.00
_cell.angle_gamma   90.00
#
_symmetry.space_group_name_H-M   'P 1'
#
loop_
_entity.id
_entity.type
_entity.pdbx_description
1 polymer ?
#
loop_
_entity_poly.entity_id
_entity_poly.type
_entity_poly.pdbx_seq_one_letter_code
_entity_poly.pdbx_strand_id
1 'polypeptide(L)'
;VAGILADAIGCSTYEEIVAQIVTKPGFARVKEDLGEKMDLTYWVCAFSVNQHASICGGFGREPPPYTFEWKAWHAKTCDSVTGEPFTPCTCKMEKIFCHEDNEDPRCELNKFDDMMHHIYVEERVAGFGQLIVVDNHFEVLYRAWCVAEIVEANVLQIPSRIEVPSQEAVDRNYDRLALLDVRDCSASSPRDKAMILSKIADVAAFNERLLDLVFSSETGLFSKWVDGQERSRQVGRILRRCSLGLHDEVQPPVRSYGCCPVGPVVVGALRRHHDSDSDDATSEEESATDTASV
;
A
#
# COMPACT_ATOMS: atom_id res chain seq x y z
N VAL A 1 13.76 -11.11 1.04
CA VAL A 1 15.02 -11.56 1.71
C VAL A 1 15.96 -10.39 1.98
N ALA A 2 16.44 -9.67 0.96
CA ALA A 2 17.35 -8.53 1.17
C ALA A 2 16.84 -7.50 2.20
N GLY A 3 15.54 -7.17 2.19
CA GLY A 3 14.94 -6.29 3.20
C GLY A 3 15.05 -6.80 4.64
N ILE A 4 14.96 -8.11 4.87
CA ILE A 4 15.14 -8.70 6.21
C ILE A 4 16.59 -8.55 6.66
N LEU A 5 17.52 -8.84 5.76
CA LEU A 5 18.96 -8.74 6.03
C LEU A 5 19.38 -7.28 6.30
N ALA A 6 18.84 -6.34 5.52
CA ALA A 6 19.05 -4.90 5.69
C ALA A 6 18.54 -4.42 7.05
N ASP A 7 17.31 -4.76 7.43
CA ASP A 7 16.75 -4.40 8.74
C ASP A 7 17.59 -4.98 9.89
N ALA A 8 17.94 -6.26 9.82
CA ALA A 8 18.75 -6.92 10.84
C ALA A 8 20.13 -6.25 11.00
N ILE A 9 20.81 -5.92 9.90
CA ILE A 9 22.12 -5.25 9.94
C ILE A 9 21.98 -3.79 10.42
N GLY A 10 20.81 -3.18 10.25
CA GLY A 10 20.54 -1.79 10.61
C GLY A 10 20.71 -0.82 9.43
N CYS A 11 20.69 -1.34 8.22
CA CYS A 11 20.60 -0.52 7.01
C CYS A 11 19.23 0.18 6.96
N SER A 12 19.19 1.27 6.21
CA SER A 12 17.96 2.05 6.00
C SER A 12 17.27 1.75 4.67
N THR A 13 17.98 1.05 3.79
CA THR A 13 17.58 0.65 2.44
C THR A 13 18.18 -0.72 2.16
N TYR A 14 17.53 -1.50 1.30
CA TYR A 14 17.97 -2.87 1.01
C TYR A 14 18.68 -3.04 -0.35
N GLU A 15 18.73 -2.02 -1.21
CA GLU A 15 19.33 -2.13 -2.57
C GLU A 15 20.81 -2.53 -2.53
N GLU A 16 21.60 -1.97 -1.62
CA GLU A 16 23.01 -2.36 -1.46
C GLU A 16 23.15 -3.82 -1.03
N ILE A 17 22.27 -4.30 -0.15
CA ILE A 17 22.25 -5.69 0.29
C ILE A 17 21.92 -6.60 -0.89
N VAL A 18 21.00 -6.22 -1.78
CA VAL A 18 20.72 -6.96 -3.02
C VAL A 18 22.02 -7.12 -3.83
N ALA A 19 22.75 -6.03 -4.09
CA ALA A 19 24.00 -6.08 -4.85
C ALA A 19 25.08 -6.95 -4.19
N GLN A 20 25.07 -7.08 -2.86
CA GLN A 20 26.02 -7.93 -2.14
C GLN A 20 25.65 -9.42 -2.22
N ILE A 21 24.40 -9.78 -1.92
CA ILE A 21 23.99 -11.19 -1.77
C ILE A 21 23.96 -11.97 -3.09
N VAL A 22 23.95 -11.28 -4.24
CA VAL A 22 24.08 -11.92 -5.56
C VAL A 22 25.48 -12.50 -5.81
N THR A 23 26.48 -12.10 -5.02
CA THR A 23 27.85 -12.63 -5.11
C THR A 23 28.18 -13.47 -3.89
N LYS A 24 28.89 -14.60 -4.07
CA LYS A 24 29.35 -15.43 -2.93
C LYS A 24 30.18 -14.62 -1.90
N PRO A 25 31.13 -13.77 -2.31
CA PRO A 25 31.89 -12.96 -1.35
C PRO A 25 31.04 -11.91 -0.63
N GLY A 26 30.10 -11.27 -1.32
CA GLY A 26 29.20 -10.30 -0.70
C GLY A 26 28.23 -10.95 0.28
N PHE A 27 27.66 -12.11 -0.07
CA PHE A 27 26.84 -12.89 0.85
C PHE A 27 27.62 -13.32 2.11
N ALA A 28 28.88 -13.70 1.98
CA ALA A 28 29.73 -14.03 3.14
C ALA A 28 29.93 -12.83 4.08
N ARG A 29 30.12 -11.62 3.54
CA ARG A 29 30.21 -10.38 4.34
C ARG A 29 28.91 -10.06 5.05
N VAL A 30 27.78 -10.08 4.33
CA VAL A 30 26.45 -9.87 4.92
C VAL A 30 26.19 -10.87 6.05
N LYS A 31 26.60 -12.13 5.88
CA LYS A 31 26.47 -13.15 6.93
C LYS A 31 27.36 -12.85 8.16
N GLU A 32 28.55 -12.32 7.96
CA GLU A 32 29.44 -11.89 9.05
C GLU A 32 28.85 -10.69 9.81
N ASP A 33 28.31 -9.70 9.08
CA ASP A 33 27.70 -8.49 9.64
C ASP A 33 26.44 -8.77 10.48
N LEU A 34 25.71 -9.87 10.18
CA LEU A 34 24.57 -10.29 10.99
C LEU A 34 24.98 -10.72 12.39
N GLY A 35 26.14 -11.36 12.56
CA GLY A 35 26.64 -11.81 13.86
C GLY A 35 25.60 -12.55 14.70
N GLU A 36 25.34 -12.05 15.91
CA GLU A 36 24.37 -12.61 16.86
C GLU A 36 22.89 -12.32 16.50
N LYS A 37 22.63 -11.50 15.49
CA LYS A 37 21.26 -11.12 15.07
C LYS A 37 20.55 -12.18 14.20
N MET A 38 21.17 -13.35 14.06
CA MET A 38 20.62 -14.49 13.32
C MET A 38 19.36 -15.08 13.98
N ASP A 39 19.15 -14.82 15.28
CA ASP A 39 18.02 -15.32 16.04
C ASP A 39 16.83 -14.33 16.10
N LEU A 40 16.89 -13.22 15.34
CA LEU A 40 15.77 -12.28 15.24
C LEU A 40 14.56 -12.96 14.56
N THR A 41 13.39 -12.80 15.17
CA THR A 41 12.15 -13.38 14.67
C THR A 41 11.27 -12.29 14.03
N TYR A 42 10.89 -12.52 12.78
CA TYR A 42 10.10 -11.57 11.99
C TYR A 42 8.77 -12.16 11.57
N TRP A 43 7.71 -11.35 11.63
CA TRP A 43 6.53 -11.60 10.81
C TRP A 43 6.73 -11.03 9.42
N VAL A 44 6.73 -11.91 8.41
CA VAL A 44 6.81 -11.54 6.99
C VAL A 44 5.78 -12.37 6.22
N CYS A 45 4.69 -11.72 5.81
CA CYS A 45 3.56 -12.29 5.06
C CYS A 45 3.96 -13.42 4.09
N ALA A 46 4.90 -13.12 3.18
CA ALA A 46 5.28 -14.03 2.09
C ALA A 46 5.90 -15.36 2.56
N PHE A 47 6.45 -15.41 3.78
CA PHE A 47 7.04 -16.61 4.39
C PHE A 47 6.13 -17.26 5.44
N SER A 48 5.12 -16.54 5.94
CA SER A 48 4.21 -17.02 6.98
C SER A 48 3.04 -17.86 6.47
N VAL A 49 2.99 -18.15 5.16
CA VAL A 49 1.94 -18.95 4.53
C VAL A 49 2.51 -20.18 3.83
N ASN A 50 1.85 -21.34 3.98
CA ASN A 50 2.16 -22.52 3.20
C ASN A 50 1.71 -22.35 1.75
N GLN A 51 2.61 -21.82 0.92
CA GLN A 51 2.31 -21.58 -0.49
C GLN A 51 1.95 -22.86 -1.24
N HIS A 52 2.43 -24.04 -0.82
CA HIS A 52 2.09 -25.32 -1.46
C HIS A 52 0.66 -25.78 -1.17
N ALA A 53 0.09 -25.45 -0.02
CA ALA A 53 -1.30 -25.73 0.28
C ALA A 53 -2.28 -24.77 -0.41
N SER A 54 -1.77 -23.70 -1.05
CA SER A 54 -2.60 -22.62 -1.61
C SER A 54 -2.18 -22.24 -3.04
N ILE A 55 -1.12 -21.45 -3.19
CA ILE A 55 -0.87 -20.62 -4.40
C ILE A 55 0.34 -21.04 -5.26
N CYS A 56 0.97 -22.19 -5.02
CA CYS A 56 2.22 -22.56 -5.71
C CYS A 56 2.08 -22.91 -7.21
N GLY A 57 0.86 -23.09 -7.73
CA GLY A 57 0.60 -23.75 -9.03
C GLY A 57 0.62 -22.85 -10.26
N GLY A 58 0.78 -21.53 -10.12
CA GLY A 58 0.79 -20.62 -11.26
C GLY A 58 0.77 -19.15 -10.86
N PHE A 59 0.68 -18.27 -11.87
CA PHE A 59 0.78 -16.81 -11.72
C PHE A 59 -0.56 -16.09 -11.94
N GLY A 60 -1.68 -16.83 -11.88
CA GLY A 60 -2.99 -16.32 -12.28
C GLY A 60 -3.19 -16.28 -13.79
N ARG A 61 -4.26 -15.63 -14.24
CA ARG A 61 -4.62 -15.51 -15.65
C ARG A 61 -3.65 -14.56 -16.37
N GLU A 62 -3.07 -15.02 -17.47
CA GLU A 62 -2.23 -14.18 -18.33
C GLU A 62 -3.07 -13.08 -19.01
N PRO A 63 -2.71 -11.79 -18.85
CA PRO A 63 -3.35 -10.69 -19.57
C PRO A 63 -2.97 -10.66 -21.06
N PRO A 64 -3.67 -9.89 -21.91
CA PRO A 64 -3.31 -9.76 -23.32
C PRO A 64 -1.86 -9.28 -23.51
N PRO A 65 -1.07 -9.88 -24.43
CA PRO A 65 0.34 -9.53 -24.60
C PRO A 65 0.58 -8.03 -24.84
N TYR A 66 1.70 -7.53 -24.31
CA TYR A 66 2.16 -6.14 -24.46
C TYR A 66 1.29 -5.05 -23.84
N THR A 67 0.22 -5.39 -23.10
CA THR A 67 -0.51 -4.41 -22.29
C THR A 67 0.28 -4.01 -21.04
N PHE A 68 -0.19 -2.95 -20.36
CA PHE A 68 0.35 -2.57 -19.07
C PHE A 68 0.18 -3.70 -18.03
N GLU A 69 -0.98 -4.36 -17.99
CA GLU A 69 -1.18 -5.49 -17.07
C GLU A 69 -0.27 -6.67 -17.42
N TRP A 70 -0.04 -6.95 -18.71
CA TRP A 70 0.88 -8.02 -19.11
C TRP A 70 2.30 -7.75 -18.66
N LYS A 71 2.80 -6.51 -18.77
CA LYS A 71 4.15 -6.18 -18.26
C LYS A 71 4.26 -6.41 -16.75
N ALA A 72 3.25 -5.98 -15.99
CA ALA A 72 3.20 -6.17 -14.55
C ALA A 72 3.05 -7.66 -14.17
N TRP A 73 2.27 -8.43 -14.94
CA TRP A 73 2.13 -9.88 -14.76
C TRP A 73 3.44 -10.61 -15.09
N HIS A 74 4.04 -10.34 -16.24
CA HIS A 74 5.28 -10.97 -16.71
C HIS A 74 6.44 -10.71 -15.74
N ALA A 75 6.55 -9.49 -15.19
CA ALA A 75 7.54 -9.17 -14.17
C ALA A 75 7.42 -10.05 -12.90
N LYS A 76 6.22 -10.56 -12.59
CA LYS A 76 5.98 -11.50 -11.47
C LYS A 76 6.24 -12.96 -11.83
N THR A 77 6.38 -13.26 -13.12
CA THR A 77 6.68 -14.61 -13.63
C THR A 77 8.17 -14.88 -13.75
N CYS A 78 9.02 -13.87 -13.54
CA CYS A 78 10.47 -13.98 -13.66
C CYS A 78 11.15 -13.61 -12.35
N ASP A 79 12.30 -14.24 -12.10
CA ASP A 79 13.20 -13.84 -11.04
C ASP A 79 13.67 -12.40 -11.26
N SER A 80 13.46 -11.53 -10.26
CA SER A 80 13.76 -10.10 -10.38
C SER A 80 15.25 -9.78 -10.49
N VAL A 81 16.13 -10.75 -10.22
CA VAL A 81 17.59 -10.62 -10.28
C VAL A 81 18.13 -11.23 -11.57
N THR A 82 17.76 -12.47 -11.89
CA THR A 82 18.30 -13.17 -13.07
C THR A 82 17.49 -12.90 -14.35
N GLY A 83 16.24 -12.48 -14.21
CA GLY A 83 15.28 -12.35 -15.31
C GLY A 83 14.77 -13.70 -15.83
N GLU A 84 15.20 -14.82 -15.23
CA GLU A 84 14.78 -16.15 -15.67
C GLU A 84 13.33 -16.42 -15.24
N PRO A 85 12.52 -17.07 -16.10
CA PRO A 85 11.15 -17.40 -15.74
C PRO A 85 11.12 -18.44 -14.62
N PHE A 86 10.26 -18.21 -13.62
CA PHE A 86 9.97 -19.18 -12.59
C PHE A 86 9.25 -20.39 -13.18
N THR A 87 9.63 -21.59 -12.74
CA THR A 87 8.91 -22.81 -13.09
C THR A 87 7.75 -23.01 -12.10
N PRO A 88 6.47 -23.03 -12.56
CA PRO A 88 5.34 -23.29 -11.67
C PRO A 88 5.49 -24.63 -10.95
N CYS A 89 5.03 -24.69 -9.70
CA CYS A 89 5.09 -25.95 -8.97
C CYS A 89 4.13 -26.98 -9.57
N THR A 90 4.62 -28.19 -9.82
CA THR A 90 3.85 -29.30 -10.40
C THR A 90 3.24 -30.25 -9.36
N CYS A 91 3.29 -29.87 -8.07
CA CYS A 91 2.76 -30.71 -7.00
C CYS A 91 1.26 -30.98 -7.19
N LYS A 92 0.81 -32.15 -6.71
CA LYS A 92 -0.60 -32.58 -6.77
C LYS A 92 -1.35 -32.34 -5.46
N MET A 93 -0.75 -31.57 -4.55
CA MET A 93 -1.39 -31.19 -3.29
C MET A 93 -2.64 -30.36 -3.60
N GLU A 94 -3.75 -30.77 -2.99
CA GLU A 94 -5.03 -30.06 -2.98
C GLU A 94 -4.80 -28.59 -2.55
N LYS A 95 -5.42 -27.65 -3.26
CA LYS A 95 -5.34 -26.23 -2.90
C LYS A 95 -6.56 -25.87 -2.09
N ILE A 96 -6.32 -25.43 -0.85
CA ILE A 96 -7.38 -25.10 0.08
C ILE A 96 -7.47 -23.58 0.14
N PHE A 97 -8.55 -23.04 -0.41
CA PHE A 97 -8.88 -21.63 -0.34
C PHE A 97 -10.15 -21.44 0.46
N CYS A 98 -10.22 -20.30 1.14
CA CYS A 98 -11.44 -19.83 1.74
C CYS A 98 -12.35 -19.35 0.59
N HIS A 99 -13.45 -20.07 0.33
CA HIS A 99 -14.43 -19.70 -0.71
C HIS A 99 -15.58 -18.90 -0.10
N GLU A 100 -16.25 -18.10 -0.94
CA GLU A 100 -17.25 -17.11 -0.52
C GLU A 100 -18.39 -17.70 0.33
N ASP A 101 -18.75 -18.97 0.17
CA ASP A 101 -19.90 -19.55 0.91
C ASP A 101 -19.51 -20.55 2.00
N ASN A 102 -18.22 -20.88 2.16
CA ASN A 102 -17.79 -21.88 3.12
C ASN A 102 -16.32 -21.69 3.50
N GLU A 103 -16.08 -21.20 4.73
CA GLU A 103 -14.73 -21.15 5.29
C GLU A 103 -14.27 -22.58 5.58
N ASP A 104 -13.31 -23.08 4.80
CA ASP A 104 -12.64 -24.34 5.11
C ASP A 104 -11.69 -24.11 6.30
N PRO A 105 -11.89 -24.77 7.46
CA PRO A 105 -11.01 -24.59 8.61
C PRO A 105 -9.55 -24.96 8.35
N ARG A 106 -9.24 -25.66 7.24
CA ARG A 106 -7.89 -26.00 6.81
C ARG A 106 -7.20 -24.87 6.02
N CYS A 107 -7.94 -23.88 5.52
CA CYS A 107 -7.40 -22.72 4.79
C CYS A 107 -6.43 -21.93 5.68
N GLU A 108 -5.13 -21.91 5.38
CA GLU A 108 -4.14 -21.23 6.24
C GLU A 108 -4.04 -19.72 5.97
N LEU A 109 -4.52 -19.25 4.82
CA LEU A 109 -4.35 -17.86 4.37
C LEU A 109 -5.06 -16.83 5.25
N ASN A 110 -6.13 -17.23 5.94
CA ASN A 110 -6.92 -16.34 6.80
C ASN A 110 -6.54 -16.44 8.29
N LYS A 111 -5.48 -17.18 8.65
CA LYS A 111 -5.07 -17.42 10.05
C LYS A 111 -3.95 -16.53 10.56
N PHE A 112 -3.62 -15.46 9.82
CA PHE A 112 -2.49 -14.60 10.20
C PHE A 112 -2.74 -13.89 11.55
N ASP A 113 -3.99 -13.54 11.85
CA ASP A 113 -4.39 -12.94 13.12
C ASP A 113 -4.17 -13.89 14.30
N ASP A 114 -4.68 -15.12 14.20
CA ASP A 114 -4.45 -16.16 15.20
C ASP A 114 -2.94 -16.42 15.41
N MET A 115 -2.17 -16.51 14.33
CA MET A 115 -0.73 -16.76 14.41
C MET A 115 0.06 -15.59 15.00
N MET A 116 -0.27 -14.36 14.63
CA MET A 116 0.36 -13.16 15.19
C MET A 116 0.04 -13.01 16.68
N HIS A 117 -1.22 -13.28 17.07
CA HIS A 117 -1.62 -13.31 18.48
C HIS A 117 -0.87 -14.39 19.25
N HIS A 118 -0.84 -15.63 18.76
CA HIS A 118 -0.17 -16.74 19.41
C HIS A 118 1.33 -16.45 19.64
N ILE A 119 2.06 -16.02 18.59
CA ILE A 119 3.50 -15.75 18.68
C ILE A 119 3.80 -14.59 19.64
N TYR A 120 3.04 -13.48 19.55
CA TYR A 120 3.36 -12.26 20.29
C TYR A 120 2.79 -12.25 21.72
N VAL A 121 1.54 -12.68 21.90
CA VAL A 121 0.81 -12.56 23.16
C VAL A 121 1.01 -13.80 24.04
N GLU A 122 0.88 -14.99 23.45
CA GLU A 122 0.92 -16.26 24.19
C GLU A 122 2.36 -16.72 24.41
N GLU A 123 3.13 -16.88 23.32
CA GLU A 123 4.51 -17.36 23.36
C GLU A 123 5.50 -16.26 23.78
N ARG A 124 5.14 -14.98 23.60
CA ARG A 124 5.95 -13.81 23.97
C ARG A 124 7.37 -13.87 23.44
N VAL A 125 7.51 -14.23 22.16
CA VAL A 125 8.82 -14.35 21.52
C VAL A 125 9.56 -13.01 21.59
N ALA A 126 10.71 -13.02 22.25
CA ALA A 126 11.50 -11.81 22.48
C ALA A 126 11.98 -11.22 21.15
N GLY A 127 11.83 -9.90 20.99
CA GLY A 127 12.25 -9.20 19.78
C GLY A 127 11.38 -9.47 18.54
N PHE A 128 10.25 -10.17 18.69
CA PHE A 128 9.29 -10.36 17.60
C PHE A 128 8.75 -9.02 17.10
N GLY A 129 8.70 -8.86 15.78
CA GLY A 129 8.14 -7.67 15.15
C GLY A 129 7.73 -7.94 13.71
N GLN A 130 6.86 -7.07 13.19
CA GLN A 130 6.46 -7.09 11.79
C GLN A 130 7.46 -6.29 10.94
N LEU A 131 7.94 -6.89 9.86
CA LEU A 131 8.74 -6.18 8.87
C LEU A 131 8.00 -6.09 7.54
N ILE A 132 7.68 -4.87 7.15
CA ILE A 132 6.99 -4.53 5.90
C ILE A 132 8.07 -4.18 4.88
N VAL A 133 8.40 -5.14 4.00
CA VAL A 133 9.33 -4.89 2.89
C VAL A 133 8.52 -4.47 1.67
N VAL A 134 8.76 -3.26 1.18
CA VAL A 134 8.04 -2.70 0.03
C VAL A 134 8.89 -2.72 -1.23
N ASP A 135 8.25 -2.72 -2.40
CA ASP A 135 8.94 -2.59 -3.69
C ASP A 135 9.13 -1.13 -4.11
N ASN A 136 9.69 -0.91 -5.30
CA ASN A 136 9.91 0.41 -5.89
C ASN A 136 8.63 1.25 -6.10
N HIS A 137 7.45 0.63 -6.01
CA HIS A 137 6.15 1.25 -6.26
C HIS A 137 5.26 1.24 -5.01
N PHE A 138 5.73 0.68 -3.90
CA PHE A 138 5.02 0.55 -2.63
C PHE A 138 3.69 -0.21 -2.74
N GLU A 139 3.57 -1.13 -3.72
CA GLU A 139 2.30 -1.82 -4.00
C GLU A 139 1.77 -2.61 -2.80
N VAL A 140 2.65 -3.10 -1.92
CA VAL A 140 2.29 -3.79 -0.67
C VAL A 140 1.33 -2.95 0.18
N LEU A 141 1.50 -1.63 0.23
CA LEU A 141 0.64 -0.73 1.00
C LEU A 141 -0.74 -0.51 0.37
N TYR A 142 -0.95 -0.97 -0.86
CA TYR A 142 -2.20 -0.88 -1.61
C TYR A 142 -2.84 -2.26 -1.83
N ARG A 143 -2.33 -3.31 -1.19
CA ARG A 143 -2.90 -4.65 -1.24
C ARG A 143 -3.67 -4.93 0.03
N ALA A 144 -4.97 -5.17 -0.10
CA ALA A 144 -5.86 -5.30 1.04
C ALA A 144 -5.36 -6.33 2.07
N TRP A 145 -4.99 -7.54 1.63
CA TRP A 145 -4.45 -8.57 2.52
C TRP A 145 -3.17 -8.16 3.27
N CYS A 146 -2.25 -7.46 2.60
CA CYS A 146 -1.05 -6.96 3.26
C CYS A 146 -1.39 -5.89 4.30
N VAL A 147 -2.35 -5.00 4.00
CA VAL A 147 -2.82 -4.00 4.96
C VAL A 147 -3.58 -4.64 6.11
N ALA A 148 -4.30 -5.74 5.90
CA ALA A 148 -4.95 -6.51 6.95
C ALA A 148 -3.94 -6.96 8.04
N GLU A 149 -2.77 -7.43 7.62
CA GLU A 149 -1.70 -7.83 8.54
C GLU A 149 -1.10 -6.62 9.28
N ILE A 150 -1.03 -5.46 8.64
CA ILE A 150 -0.57 -4.21 9.28
C ILE A 150 -1.60 -3.73 10.31
N VAL A 151 -2.90 -3.83 9.99
CA VAL A 151 -4.00 -3.55 10.91
C VAL A 151 -3.89 -4.45 12.14
N GLU A 152 -3.70 -5.75 11.93
CA GLU A 152 -3.59 -6.72 13.01
C GLU A 152 -2.38 -6.46 13.91
N ALA A 153 -1.20 -6.21 13.32
CA ALA A 153 -0.02 -5.79 14.07
C ALA A 153 -0.30 -4.55 14.92
N ASN A 154 -1.00 -3.56 14.36
CA ASN A 154 -1.37 -2.36 15.10
C ASN A 154 -2.38 -2.66 16.22
N VAL A 155 -3.38 -3.51 16.01
CA VAL A 155 -4.33 -3.91 17.07
C VAL A 155 -3.60 -4.59 18.23
N LEU A 156 -2.69 -5.51 17.93
CA LEU A 156 -1.88 -6.24 18.91
C LEU A 156 -0.73 -5.39 19.49
N GLN A 157 -0.49 -4.19 18.98
CA GLN A 157 0.67 -3.34 19.32
C GLN A 157 2.01 -4.08 19.11
N ILE A 158 2.09 -4.89 18.05
CA ILE A 158 3.35 -5.50 17.59
C ILE A 158 4.20 -4.38 16.97
N PRO A 159 5.51 -4.28 17.31
CA PRO A 159 6.39 -3.32 16.66
C PRO A 159 6.51 -3.59 15.15
N SER A 160 6.04 -2.64 14.34
CA SER A 160 6.14 -2.69 12.87
C SER A 160 7.26 -1.78 12.37
N ARG A 161 8.02 -2.26 11.38
CA ARG A 161 9.05 -1.50 10.67
C ARG A 161 8.86 -1.62 9.17
N ILE A 162 9.27 -0.60 8.43
CA ILE A 162 9.24 -0.60 6.96
C ILE A 162 10.67 -0.56 6.41
N GLU A 163 10.96 -1.41 5.43
CA GLU A 163 12.23 -1.44 4.73
C GLU A 163 12.00 -1.24 3.23
N VAL A 164 12.75 -0.33 2.64
CA VAL A 164 12.55 0.15 1.27
C VAL A 164 13.76 -0.14 0.39
N PRO A 165 13.60 -0.19 -0.95
CA PRO A 165 14.73 -0.46 -1.84
C PRO A 165 15.77 0.65 -1.76
N SER A 166 15.36 1.91 -1.91
CA SER A 166 16.25 3.07 -1.93
C SER A 166 15.53 4.37 -1.58
N GLN A 167 16.29 5.44 -1.36
CA GLN A 167 15.73 6.76 -1.09
C GLN A 167 15.02 7.33 -2.32
N GLU A 168 15.57 7.08 -3.52
CA GLU A 168 14.96 7.49 -4.77
C GLU A 168 13.59 6.84 -4.99
N ALA A 169 13.37 5.62 -4.49
CA ALA A 169 12.07 4.99 -4.55
C ALA A 169 11.04 5.74 -3.72
N VAL A 170 11.39 6.21 -2.52
CA VAL A 170 10.49 7.03 -1.71
C VAL A 170 10.21 8.36 -2.38
N ASP A 171 11.24 9.03 -2.88
CA ASP A 171 11.08 10.33 -3.54
C ASP A 171 10.15 10.26 -4.75
N ARG A 172 10.29 9.22 -5.58
CA ARG A 172 9.41 8.99 -6.74
C ARG A 172 7.96 8.73 -6.36
N ASN A 173 7.71 8.16 -5.19
CA ASN A 173 6.36 7.79 -4.74
C ASN A 173 5.82 8.73 -3.66
N TYR A 174 6.54 9.82 -3.32
CA TYR A 174 6.21 10.67 -2.17
C TYR A 174 4.77 11.18 -2.20
N ASP A 175 4.31 11.70 -3.35
CA ASP A 175 2.96 12.25 -3.48
C ASP A 175 1.88 11.15 -3.34
N ARG A 176 2.16 9.96 -3.87
CA ARG A 176 1.28 8.78 -3.75
C ARG A 176 1.19 8.32 -2.30
N LEU A 177 2.34 8.20 -1.62
CA LEU A 177 2.43 7.80 -0.21
C LEU A 177 1.80 8.82 0.73
N ALA A 178 1.90 10.11 0.43
CA ALA A 178 1.28 11.17 1.23
C ALA A 178 -0.25 11.15 1.19
N LEU A 179 -0.84 10.48 0.21
CA LEU A 179 -2.29 10.31 0.03
C LEU A 179 -2.72 8.87 0.35
N LEU A 180 -1.88 8.10 1.03
CA LEU A 180 -2.15 6.71 1.35
C LEU A 180 -3.41 6.61 2.22
N ASP A 181 -4.37 5.82 1.74
CA ASP A 181 -5.62 5.53 2.41
C ASP A 181 -5.92 4.04 2.29
N VAL A 182 -6.21 3.37 3.40
CA VAL A 182 -6.61 1.96 3.40
C VAL A 182 -7.85 1.70 2.53
N ARG A 183 -8.71 2.71 2.36
CA ARG A 183 -9.90 2.62 1.50
C ARG A 183 -9.55 2.52 0.02
N ASP A 184 -8.34 2.88 -0.38
CA ASP A 184 -7.86 2.77 -1.77
C ASP A 184 -7.18 1.42 -2.04
N CYS A 185 -7.10 0.54 -1.05
CA CYS A 185 -6.54 -0.79 -1.24
C CYS A 185 -7.33 -1.61 -2.26
N SER A 186 -6.57 -2.43 -3.00
CA SER A 186 -7.05 -3.36 -4.01
C SER A 186 -7.11 -4.79 -3.45
N ALA A 187 -8.15 -5.52 -3.84
CA ALA A 187 -8.34 -6.93 -3.56
C ALA A 187 -8.96 -7.59 -4.79
N SER A 188 -8.64 -8.86 -5.03
CA SER A 188 -9.30 -9.63 -6.10
C SER A 188 -10.77 -9.88 -5.78
N SER A 189 -11.14 -9.93 -4.50
CA SER A 189 -12.53 -10.00 -4.03
C SER A 189 -12.91 -8.73 -3.26
N PRO A 190 -14.02 -8.04 -3.62
CA PRO A 190 -14.53 -6.90 -2.85
C PRO A 190 -14.87 -7.24 -1.39
N ARG A 191 -15.22 -8.51 -1.10
CA ARG A 191 -15.51 -8.99 0.25
C ARG A 191 -14.29 -8.88 1.16
N ASP A 192 -13.11 -9.24 0.66
CA ASP A 192 -11.86 -9.16 1.43
C ASP A 192 -11.63 -7.72 1.90
N LYS A 193 -11.81 -6.76 0.98
CA LYS A 193 -11.70 -5.34 1.31
C LYS A 193 -12.71 -4.91 2.38
N ALA A 194 -13.97 -5.32 2.25
CA ALA A 194 -15.00 -5.00 3.24
C ALA A 194 -14.69 -5.60 4.63
N MET A 195 -14.23 -6.86 4.66
CA MET A 195 -13.80 -7.55 5.89
C MET A 195 -12.65 -6.78 6.56
N ILE A 196 -11.64 -6.37 5.81
CA ILE A 196 -10.48 -5.63 6.33
C ILE A 196 -10.90 -4.27 6.89
N LEU A 197 -11.71 -3.52 6.13
CA LEU A 197 -12.24 -2.25 6.61
C LEU A 197 -13.10 -2.41 7.88
N SER A 198 -13.83 -3.51 8.03
CA SER A 198 -14.60 -3.78 9.26
C SER A 198 -13.74 -4.09 10.49
N LYS A 199 -12.50 -4.54 10.31
CA LYS A 199 -11.53 -4.73 11.41
C LYS A 199 -10.96 -3.40 11.92
N ILE A 200 -11.13 -2.31 11.18
CA ILE A 200 -10.59 -0.99 11.53
C ILE A 200 -11.67 -0.17 12.21
N ALA A 201 -11.55 -0.02 13.54
CA ALA A 201 -12.52 0.75 14.33
C ALA A 201 -12.52 2.24 13.96
N ASP A 202 -11.35 2.83 13.72
CA ASP A 202 -11.17 4.21 13.29
C ASP A 202 -10.22 4.27 12.09
N VAL A 203 -10.80 4.43 10.90
CA VAL A 203 -10.06 4.47 9.63
C VAL A 203 -9.13 5.67 9.56
N ALA A 204 -9.53 6.82 10.11
CA ALA A 204 -8.70 8.02 10.08
C ALA A 204 -7.46 7.84 10.97
N ALA A 205 -7.66 7.38 12.21
CA ALA A 205 -6.55 7.10 13.12
C ALA A 205 -5.61 6.00 12.60
N PHE A 206 -6.15 4.98 11.92
CA PHE A 206 -5.31 3.97 11.28
C PHE A 206 -4.49 4.54 10.12
N ASN A 207 -5.10 5.36 9.25
CA ASN A 207 -4.38 6.01 8.15
C ASN A 207 -3.27 6.94 8.68
N GLU A 208 -3.51 7.66 9.78
CA GLU A 208 -2.46 8.45 10.46
C GLU A 208 -1.31 7.56 10.92
N ARG A 209 -1.59 6.42 11.57
CA ARG A 209 -0.53 5.48 11.98
C ARG A 209 0.23 4.86 10.79
N LEU A 210 -0.47 4.57 9.70
CA LEU A 210 0.13 4.04 8.48
C LEU A 210 1.06 5.08 7.84
N LEU A 211 0.64 6.35 7.83
CA LEU A 211 1.48 7.47 7.42
C LEU A 211 2.66 7.67 8.38
N ASP A 212 2.48 7.51 9.69
CA ASP A 212 3.57 7.59 10.66
C ASP A 212 4.61 6.49 10.44
N LEU A 213 4.22 5.26 10.12
CA LEU A 213 5.16 4.19 9.75
C LEU A 213 6.05 4.60 8.55
N VAL A 214 5.48 5.33 7.60
CA VAL A 214 6.21 5.82 6.41
C VAL A 214 7.00 7.08 6.71
N PHE A 215 6.43 8.07 7.40
CA PHE A 215 6.91 9.45 7.45
C PHE A 215 7.44 9.92 8.82
N SER A 216 7.24 9.16 9.90
CA SER A 216 7.67 9.58 11.23
C SER A 216 9.19 9.80 11.30
N SER A 217 9.57 10.95 11.86
CA SER A 217 10.97 11.31 12.07
C SER A 217 11.61 10.63 13.28
N GLU A 218 10.82 10.01 14.16
CA GLU A 218 11.31 9.34 15.38
C GLU A 218 11.33 7.81 15.23
N THR A 219 10.36 7.25 14.52
CA THR A 219 10.14 5.80 14.44
C THR A 219 9.91 5.29 13.01
N GLY A 220 9.67 6.17 12.05
CA GLY A 220 9.38 5.83 10.66
C GLY A 220 10.63 5.80 9.78
N LEU A 221 10.43 5.54 8.49
CA LEU A 221 11.51 5.43 7.50
C LEU A 221 12.47 6.62 7.49
N PHE A 222 11.94 7.83 7.68
CA PHE A 222 12.72 9.05 7.64
C PHE A 222 13.60 9.25 8.86
N SER A 223 13.32 8.62 10.00
CA SER A 223 14.20 8.67 11.19
C SER A 223 15.64 8.25 10.87
N LYS A 224 15.82 7.34 9.90
CA LYS A 224 17.12 6.85 9.44
C LYS A 224 17.81 7.78 8.42
N TRP A 225 17.12 8.77 7.86
CA TRP A 225 17.56 9.51 6.65
C TRP A 225 17.83 11.01 6.84
N VAL A 226 17.67 11.53 8.05
CA VAL A 226 17.60 12.98 8.22
C VAL A 226 18.98 13.65 8.25
N ASP A 227 19.38 14.24 7.12
CA ASP A 227 20.21 15.44 7.11
C ASP A 227 19.34 16.72 7.30
N GLY A 228 19.98 17.84 7.67
CA GLY A 228 19.27 19.10 7.98
C GLY A 228 18.57 19.77 6.79
N GLN A 229 18.94 19.44 5.54
CA GLN A 229 18.27 20.00 4.36
C GLN A 229 16.95 19.31 4.09
N GLU A 230 16.85 18.00 4.33
CA GLU A 230 15.60 17.27 4.14
C GLU A 230 14.53 17.68 5.17
N ARG A 231 14.92 17.99 6.43
CA ARG A 231 14.00 18.61 7.41
C ARG A 231 13.40 19.91 6.88
N SER A 232 14.22 20.75 6.25
CA SER A 232 13.78 22.06 5.74
C SER A 232 12.82 21.90 4.56
N ARG A 233 13.06 20.90 3.70
CA ARG A 233 12.19 20.56 2.56
C ARG A 233 10.85 19.98 3.03
N GLN A 234 10.86 19.18 4.09
CA GLN A 234 9.64 18.66 4.73
C GLN A 234 8.81 19.75 5.41
N VAL A 235 9.43 20.67 6.15
CA VAL A 235 8.75 21.86 6.69
C VAL A 235 8.11 22.66 5.56
N GLY A 236 8.81 22.85 4.43
CA GLY A 236 8.25 23.51 3.26
C GLY A 236 7.01 22.80 2.68
N ARG A 237 7.00 21.46 2.67
CA ARG A 237 5.86 20.66 2.20
C ARG A 237 4.66 20.72 3.15
N ILE A 238 4.90 20.69 4.46
CA ILE A 238 3.85 20.84 5.49
C ILE A 238 3.24 22.24 5.42
N LEU A 239 4.06 23.29 5.36
CA LEU A 239 3.60 24.68 5.23
C LEU A 239 2.76 24.89 3.98
N ARG A 240 3.12 24.27 2.85
CA ARG A 240 2.34 24.34 1.60
C ARG A 240 0.94 23.73 1.77
N ARG A 241 0.79 22.67 2.58
CA ARG A 241 -0.50 22.04 2.87
C ARG A 241 -1.36 22.93 3.78
N CYS A 242 -0.78 23.54 4.81
CA CYS A 242 -1.49 24.48 5.68
C CYS A 242 -1.99 25.71 4.89
N SER A 243 -1.20 26.22 3.94
CA SER A 243 -1.61 27.36 3.11
C SER A 243 -2.73 27.05 2.10
N LEU A 244 -2.89 25.78 1.68
CA LEU A 244 -3.96 25.37 0.79
C LEU A 244 -5.29 25.10 1.53
N GLY A 245 -5.24 24.80 2.83
CA GLY A 245 -6.43 24.67 3.68
C GLY A 245 -7.00 26.00 4.21
N LEU A 246 -6.29 27.12 4.04
CA LEU A 246 -6.70 28.45 4.52
C LEU A 246 -7.47 29.28 3.48
N HIS A 247 -7.72 28.76 2.28
CA HIS A 247 -8.38 29.51 1.19
C HIS A 247 -9.89 29.28 1.06
N ASP A 248 -10.53 28.49 1.94
CA ASP A 248 -11.96 28.16 1.82
C ASP A 248 -12.88 28.91 2.81
N GLU A 249 -12.40 29.93 3.50
CA GLU A 249 -13.26 30.91 4.17
C GLU A 249 -13.01 32.32 3.63
N VAL A 250 -13.63 32.64 2.49
CA VAL A 250 -13.83 34.03 2.09
C VAL A 250 -15.29 34.40 2.31
N GLN A 251 -15.55 35.04 3.46
CA GLN A 251 -16.77 35.79 3.72
C GLN A 251 -17.09 36.77 2.57
N PRO A 252 -18.36 36.97 2.21
CA PRO A 252 -18.73 37.90 1.15
C PRO A 252 -18.41 39.35 1.58
N PRO A 253 -17.91 40.20 0.68
CA PRO A 253 -17.44 41.53 1.05
C PRO A 253 -18.60 42.45 1.43
N VAL A 254 -18.49 43.00 2.63
CA VAL A 254 -19.32 44.10 3.15
C VAL A 254 -19.05 45.36 2.30
N ARG A 255 -20.09 45.89 1.65
CA ARG A 255 -20.03 47.17 0.91
C ARG A 255 -19.99 48.34 1.89
N SER A 256 -18.88 49.07 1.93
CA SER A 256 -18.80 50.40 2.53
C SER A 256 -19.02 51.49 1.48
N TYR A 257 -19.83 52.48 1.85
CA TYR A 257 -20.14 53.68 1.06
C TYR A 257 -19.00 54.72 1.16
N GLY A 258 -18.70 55.44 0.08
CA GLY A 258 -17.84 56.63 0.15
C GLY A 258 -17.42 57.28 -1.18
N CYS A 259 -18.13 58.37 -1.53
CA CYS A 259 -17.74 59.58 -2.28
C CYS A 259 -17.10 59.56 -3.71
N CYS A 260 -17.92 60.11 -4.63
CA CYS A 260 -17.78 60.75 -5.96
C CYS A 260 -16.49 61.62 -6.26
N PRO A 261 -16.24 62.16 -7.51
CA PRO A 261 -17.27 62.58 -8.50
C PRO A 261 -16.96 62.64 -10.04
N VAL A 262 -18.06 62.81 -10.81
CA VAL A 262 -18.28 63.33 -12.22
C VAL A 262 -17.68 62.56 -13.40
N GLY A 263 -18.32 62.18 -14.53
CA GLY A 263 -19.63 62.32 -15.22
C GLY A 263 -19.43 61.84 -16.70
N PRO A 264 -20.33 62.03 -17.70
CA PRO A 264 -21.77 61.79 -17.81
C PRO A 264 -22.18 60.68 -18.83
N VAL A 265 -23.34 60.05 -18.57
CA VAL A 265 -24.46 59.64 -19.50
C VAL A 265 -24.15 58.91 -20.82
N VAL A 266 -24.69 57.68 -21.00
CA VAL A 266 -25.67 57.30 -22.07
C VAL A 266 -26.49 56.06 -21.63
N VAL A 267 -27.78 56.11 -21.94
CA VAL A 267 -28.89 55.20 -21.63
C VAL A 267 -28.92 53.98 -22.56
N GLY A 268 -29.29 52.79 -22.06
CA GLY A 268 -29.60 51.62 -22.89
C GLY A 268 -30.25 50.48 -22.11
N ALA A 269 -31.58 50.44 -22.12
CA ALA A 269 -32.42 49.37 -21.55
C ALA A 269 -32.39 48.09 -22.40
N LEU A 270 -32.65 46.91 -21.80
CA LEU A 270 -33.76 45.99 -22.17
C LEU A 270 -33.59 44.55 -21.60
N ARG A 271 -34.68 44.10 -20.93
CA ARG A 271 -35.35 42.76 -20.87
C ARG A 271 -34.50 41.47 -20.98
N ARG A 272 -34.55 40.55 -19.99
CA ARG A 272 -35.57 39.50 -19.69
C ARG A 272 -36.01 38.61 -20.87
N HIS A 273 -35.70 37.32 -20.77
CA HIS A 273 -36.54 36.11 -21.04
C HIS A 273 -35.75 34.89 -20.51
N HIS A 274 -36.25 34.01 -19.61
CA HIS A 274 -37.23 32.91 -19.79
C HIS A 274 -36.87 32.05 -21.03
N ASP A 275 -36.63 30.73 -20.99
CA ASP A 275 -37.32 29.56 -20.44
C ASP A 275 -36.36 28.34 -20.57
N SER A 276 -36.26 27.36 -19.66
CA SER A 276 -37.11 26.17 -19.36
C SER A 276 -36.94 24.97 -20.32
N ASP A 277 -37.16 23.78 -19.72
CA ASP A 277 -37.46 22.44 -20.28
C ASP A 277 -36.26 21.48 -20.50
N SER A 278 -36.12 20.34 -19.77
CA SER A 278 -36.92 19.06 -19.74
C SER A 278 -36.56 18.15 -20.94
N ASP A 279 -36.54 16.80 -20.98
CA ASP A 279 -37.00 15.65 -20.18
C ASP A 279 -36.30 14.35 -20.69
N ASP A 280 -36.57 13.22 -20.02
CA ASP A 280 -36.59 11.80 -20.45
C ASP A 280 -35.28 11.03 -20.75
N ALA A 281 -34.94 9.89 -20.13
CA ALA A 281 -35.61 8.59 -19.88
C ALA A 281 -35.52 7.60 -21.05
N THR A 282 -34.88 6.43 -20.84
CA THR A 282 -35.43 5.04 -20.98
C THR A 282 -34.34 3.96 -20.96
N SER A 283 -34.71 2.87 -20.31
CA SER A 283 -34.18 1.50 -20.17
C SER A 283 -33.96 0.70 -21.46
N GLU A 284 -33.14 -0.36 -21.41
CA GLU A 284 -33.55 -1.71 -21.86
C GLU A 284 -32.56 -2.83 -21.41
N GLU A 285 -33.13 -3.94 -20.95
CA GLU A 285 -32.54 -5.24 -20.64
C GLU A 285 -32.35 -6.08 -21.92
N GLU A 286 -31.36 -6.99 -21.96
CA GLU A 286 -31.58 -8.31 -22.56
C GLU A 286 -30.58 -9.37 -22.06
N SER A 287 -31.13 -10.53 -21.71
CA SER A 287 -30.45 -11.78 -21.34
C SER A 287 -30.51 -12.77 -22.51
N ALA A 288 -29.48 -13.61 -22.70
CA ALA A 288 -29.63 -15.05 -22.98
C ALA A 288 -28.27 -15.73 -23.27
N THR A 289 -27.96 -16.72 -22.44
CA THR A 289 -27.43 -18.07 -22.74
C THR A 289 -26.89 -18.39 -24.15
N ASP A 290 -25.69 -18.98 -24.22
CA ASP A 290 -25.56 -20.32 -24.82
C ASP A 290 -24.31 -21.10 -24.38
N THR A 291 -24.51 -22.41 -24.41
CA THR A 291 -23.75 -23.57 -24.00
C THR A 291 -22.62 -24.01 -24.95
N ALA A 292 -21.70 -24.84 -24.40
CA ALA A 292 -21.08 -26.03 -25.01
C ALA A 292 -19.62 -25.98 -25.56
N SER A 293 -18.77 -26.73 -24.84
CA SER A 293 -17.90 -27.84 -25.30
C SER A 293 -16.71 -27.57 -26.25
N VAL A 294 -15.48 -27.75 -25.76
CA VAL A 294 -14.59 -28.93 -25.88
C VAL A 294 -13.34 -28.69 -25.02
#